data_AF-A0A7C1YYE8-F1
#
_entry.id   AF-A0A7C1YYE8-F1
#
_cell.length_a   1.000
_cell.length_b   1.000
_cell.length_c   1.000
_cell.angle_alpha   90.00
_cell.angle_beta   90.00
_cell.angle_gamma   90.00
#
_symmetry.space_group_name_H-M   'P 1'
#
loop_
_entity.id
_entity.type
_entity.pdbx_description
1 polymer ?
#
loop_
_entity_poly.entity_id
_entity_poly.type
_entity_poly.pdbx_seq_one_letter_code
_entity_poly.pdbx_strand_id
1 'polypeptide(L)'
;MTEEILKFTKLTFVIHFISGLIFTILFWIPAITGPLFITDYNAGVGAVTMMLGAAFVGLTIGSLLGILAKEWKEIRIVVLIEAFWLVASLISTTINLSAYEPLIYVSLAITIILLALFALAFLQQEDKIKPLF
;
A
#
# COMPACT_ATOMS: atom_id res chain seq x y z
N MET A 1 -8.21 6.77 -28.67
CA MET A 1 -7.50 5.51 -28.36
C MET A 1 -7.95 5.13 -26.97
N THR A 2 -8.54 3.95 -26.76
CA THR A 2 -8.97 3.52 -25.43
C THR A 2 -7.72 3.33 -24.57
N GLU A 3 -7.61 4.06 -23.46
CA GLU A 3 -6.44 3.97 -22.56
C GLU A 3 -6.52 2.69 -21.72
N GLU A 4 -6.40 1.53 -22.36
CA GLU A 4 -6.50 0.23 -21.70
C GLU A 4 -5.41 0.06 -20.63
N ILE A 5 -5.80 -0.53 -19.51
CA ILE A 5 -4.89 -0.84 -18.40
C ILE A 5 -3.98 -2.00 -18.81
N LEU A 6 -2.67 -1.82 -18.64
CA LEU A 6 -1.69 -2.87 -18.89
C LEU A 6 -1.88 -4.07 -17.96
N LYS A 7 -1.57 -5.27 -18.46
CA LYS A 7 -1.59 -6.51 -17.67
C LYS A 7 -0.69 -6.41 -16.44
N PHE A 8 0.49 -5.80 -16.58
CA PHE A 8 1.41 -5.57 -15.47
C PHE A 8 0.77 -4.66 -14.40
N THR A 9 0.16 -3.55 -14.80
CA THR A 9 -0.55 -2.65 -13.89
C THR A 9 -1.70 -3.36 -13.16
N LYS A 10 -2.48 -4.20 -13.86
CA LYS A 10 -3.50 -5.05 -13.21
C LYS A 10 -2.90 -6.03 -12.19
N LEU A 11 -1.78 -6.65 -12.52
CA LEU A 11 -1.07 -7.55 -11.59
C LEU A 11 -0.60 -6.78 -10.35
N THR A 12 -0.08 -5.56 -10.52
CA THR A 12 0.31 -4.69 -9.42
C THR A 12 -0.87 -4.43 -8.49
N PHE A 13 -2.05 -4.10 -9.01
CA PHE A 13 -3.25 -3.94 -8.18
C PHE A 13 -3.62 -5.21 -7.42
N VAL A 14 -3.52 -6.39 -8.05
CA VAL A 14 -3.77 -7.68 -7.35
C VAL A 14 -2.78 -7.89 -6.20
N ILE A 15 -1.50 -7.60 -6.40
CA ILE A 15 -0.47 -7.73 -5.35
C ILE A 15 -0.78 -6.79 -4.17
N HIS A 16 -1.13 -5.54 -4.45
CA HIS A 16 -1.46 -4.55 -3.42
C HIS A 16 -2.76 -4.90 -2.70
N PHE A 17 -3.77 -5.41 -3.42
CA PHE A 17 -5.03 -5.87 -2.82
C PHE A 17 -4.81 -7.03 -1.84
N ILE A 18 -4.07 -8.06 -2.26
CA ILE A 18 -3.79 -9.22 -1.40
C ILE A 18 -2.94 -8.81 -0.20
N SER A 19 -1.90 -8.00 -0.43
CA SER A 19 -1.03 -7.52 0.65
C SER A 19 -1.82 -6.64 1.63
N GLY A 20 -2.63 -5.72 1.11
CA GLY A 20 -3.50 -4.84 1.88
C GLY A 20 -4.48 -5.62 2.75
N LEU A 21 -5.13 -6.66 2.22
CA LEU A 21 -6.00 -7.54 3.00
C LEU A 21 -5.25 -8.23 4.15
N ILE A 22 -4.10 -8.85 3.84
CA ILE A 22 -3.29 -9.56 4.84
C ILE A 22 -2.87 -8.60 5.96
N PHE A 23 -2.30 -7.44 5.62
CA PHE A 23 -1.81 -6.49 6.60
C PHE A 23 -2.92 -5.78 7.36
N THR A 24 -4.07 -5.50 6.72
CA THR A 24 -5.27 -4.99 7.41
C THR A 24 -5.68 -5.95 8.53
N ILE A 25 -5.82 -7.24 8.22
CA ILE A 25 -6.27 -8.25 9.18
C ILE A 25 -5.25 -8.44 10.29
N LEU A 26 -3.96 -8.58 9.94
CA LEU A 26 -2.90 -8.73 10.93
C LEU A 26 -2.91 -7.55 11.91
N PHE A 27 -2.86 -6.32 11.39
CA PHE A 27 -2.72 -5.12 12.21
C PHE A 27 -3.98 -4.72 12.99
N TRP A 28 -5.17 -5.14 12.56
CA TRP A 28 -6.40 -4.97 13.34
C TRP A 28 -6.59 -6.00 14.46
N ILE A 29 -5.72 -7.01 14.54
CA ILE A 29 -5.75 -8.00 15.61
C ILE A 29 -4.42 -7.91 16.39
N PRO A 30 -4.29 -6.98 17.37
CA PRO A 30 -3.07 -6.81 18.15
C PRO A 30 -2.62 -8.09 18.87
N ALA A 31 -3.55 -8.97 19.22
CA ALA A 31 -3.27 -10.28 19.83
C ALA A 31 -2.49 -11.23 18.90
N ILE A 32 -2.57 -11.05 17.58
CA ILE A 32 -1.80 -11.81 16.57
C ILE A 32 -0.52 -11.04 16.24
N THR A 33 -0.61 -9.73 16.04
CA THR A 33 0.54 -8.90 15.65
C THR A 33 1.62 -8.84 16.73
N GLY A 34 1.26 -8.64 18.01
CA GLY A 34 2.25 -8.52 19.10
C GLY A 34 3.22 -9.70 19.16
N PRO A 35 2.72 -10.95 19.25
CA PRO A 35 3.57 -12.15 19.23
C PRO A 35 4.42 -12.32 17.97
N LEU A 36 3.89 -11.97 16.78
CA LEU A 36 4.61 -12.09 15.51
C LEU A 36 5.85 -11.19 15.45
N PHE A 37 5.83 -10.06 16.17
CA PHE A 37 6.91 -9.07 16.17
C PHE A 37 7.62 -8.93 17.51
N ILE A 38 7.47 -9.92 18.41
CA ILE A 38 8.16 -9.99 19.71
C ILE A 38 7.94 -8.70 20.51
N THR A 39 6.70 -8.20 20.52
CA THR A 39 6.32 -7.00 21.25
C THR A 39 5.27 -7.33 22.30
N ASP A 40 5.56 -7.00 23.56
CA ASP A 40 4.55 -7.10 24.62
C ASP A 40 3.40 -6.14 24.32
N TYR A 41 2.18 -6.68 24.35
CA TYR A 41 1.00 -5.87 24.08
C TYR A 41 0.84 -4.79 25.16
N ASN A 42 0.73 -3.54 24.71
CA ASN A 42 0.25 -2.43 25.53
C ASN A 42 -0.70 -1.55 24.70
N ALA A 43 -1.42 -0.64 25.36
CA ALA A 43 -2.42 0.20 24.72
C ALA A 43 -1.85 1.08 23.57
N GLY A 44 -0.59 1.52 23.69
CA GLY A 44 0.08 2.30 22.64
C GLY A 44 0.35 1.46 21.39
N VAL A 45 0.92 0.25 21.57
CA VAL A 45 1.14 -0.71 20.47
C VAL A 45 -0.18 -1.10 19.81
N GLY A 46 -1.24 -1.32 20.60
CA GLY A 46 -2.58 -1.60 20.09
C GLY A 46 -3.14 -0.47 19.22
N ALA A 47 -3.06 0.78 19.68
CA ALA A 47 -3.55 1.93 18.91
C ALA A 47 -2.80 2.09 17.58
N VAL A 48 -1.48 1.86 17.59
CA VAL A 48 -0.63 2.06 16.41
C VAL A 48 -0.83 0.95 15.39
N THR A 49 -0.88 -0.30 15.84
CA THR A 49 -1.21 -1.42 14.95
C THR A 49 -2.58 -1.22 14.32
N MET A 50 -3.60 -0.83 15.09
CA MET A 50 -4.91 -0.55 14.51
C MET A 50 -4.92 0.61 13.49
N MET A 51 -4.14 1.67 13.76
CA MET A 51 -3.94 2.78 12.82
C MET A 51 -3.25 2.32 11.54
N LEU A 52 -2.20 1.49 11.63
CA LEU A 52 -1.55 0.87 10.48
C LEU A 52 -2.54 0.02 9.68
N GLY A 53 -3.34 -0.81 10.36
CA GLY A 53 -4.39 -1.60 9.71
C GLY A 53 -5.38 -0.73 8.95
N ALA A 54 -5.82 0.39 9.52
CA ALA A 54 -6.70 1.34 8.83
C ALA A 54 -6.03 1.99 7.60
N ALA A 55 -4.72 2.24 7.64
CA ALA A 55 -3.97 2.71 6.49
C ALA A 55 -3.93 1.68 5.34
N PHE A 56 -3.80 0.38 5.67
CA PHE A 56 -3.85 -0.71 4.69
C PHE A 56 -5.26 -0.95 4.10
N VAL A 57 -6.33 -0.56 4.80
CA VAL A 57 -7.70 -0.58 4.22
C VAL A 57 -7.78 0.34 3.00
N GLY A 58 -7.22 1.55 3.08
CA GLY A 58 -7.21 2.50 1.97
C GLY A 58 -6.55 1.91 0.73
N LEU A 59 -5.37 1.29 0.91
CA LEU A 59 -4.67 0.58 -0.15
C LEU A 59 -5.48 -0.60 -0.71
N THR A 60 -6.12 -1.36 0.16
CA THR A 60 -6.94 -2.51 -0.25
C THR A 60 -8.09 -2.06 -1.16
N ILE A 61 -8.81 -1.01 -0.77
CA ILE A 61 -9.95 -0.51 -1.52
C ILE A 61 -9.51 0.13 -2.84
N GLY A 62 -8.48 0.98 -2.84
CA GLY A 62 -8.02 1.60 -4.09
C GLY A 62 -7.46 0.57 -5.09
N SER A 63 -6.77 -0.46 -4.59
CA SER A 63 -6.33 -1.59 -5.41
C SER A 63 -7.50 -2.42 -5.96
N LEU A 64 -8.57 -2.63 -5.19
CA LEU A 64 -9.79 -3.27 -5.68
C LEU A 64 -10.42 -2.46 -6.82
N LEU A 65 -10.51 -1.14 -6.67
CA LEU A 65 -11.00 -0.27 -7.73
C LEU A 65 -10.13 -0.39 -9.00
N GLY A 66 -8.81 -0.51 -8.85
CA GLY A 66 -7.90 -0.68 -9.99
C GLY A 66 -8.02 -2.03 -10.69
N ILE A 67 -8.38 -3.09 -9.98
CA ILE A 67 -8.71 -4.39 -10.57
C ILE A 67 -9.98 -4.28 -11.42
N LEU A 68 -11.01 -3.60 -10.90
CA LEU A 68 -12.33 -3.48 -11.52
C LEU A 68 -12.38 -2.46 -12.67
N ALA A 69 -11.47 -1.49 -12.67
CA ALA A 69 -11.39 -0.46 -13.70
C ALA A 69 -11.16 -1.06 -15.10
N LYS A 70 -11.75 -0.42 -16.10
CA LYS A 70 -11.61 -0.81 -17.51
C LYS A 70 -10.61 0.08 -18.23
N GLU A 71 -10.56 1.35 -17.85
CA GLU A 71 -9.67 2.35 -18.46
C GLU A 71 -8.74 2.96 -17.43
N TRP A 72 -7.52 3.29 -17.86
CA TRP A 72 -6.52 3.93 -17.01
C TRP A 72 -7.00 5.26 -16.45
N LYS A 73 -7.69 6.05 -17.27
CA LYS A 73 -8.25 7.34 -16.88
C LYS A 73 -9.16 7.27 -15.65
N GLU A 74 -9.88 6.18 -15.45
CA GLU A 74 -10.78 5.97 -14.29
C GLU A 74 -9.99 5.82 -12.99
N ILE A 75 -8.83 5.17 -13.03
CA ILE A 75 -8.05 4.80 -11.85
C ILE A 75 -6.82 5.67 -11.62
N ARG A 76 -6.41 6.48 -12.60
CA ARG A 76 -5.20 7.31 -12.53
C ARG A 76 -5.13 8.16 -11.26
N ILE A 77 -6.23 8.80 -10.87
CA ILE A 77 -6.27 9.62 -9.66
C ILE A 77 -6.15 8.77 -8.39
N VAL A 78 -6.73 7.57 -8.39
CA VAL A 78 -6.66 6.64 -7.25
C VAL A 78 -5.21 6.19 -7.05
N VAL A 79 -4.50 5.81 -8.11
CA VAL A 79 -3.08 5.43 -8.04
C VAL A 79 -2.22 6.57 -7.49
N LEU A 80 -2.47 7.81 -7.92
CA LEU A 80 -1.75 8.98 -7.41
C LEU A 80 -1.99 9.22 -5.92
N ILE A 81 -3.24 9.08 -5.47
CA ILE A 81 -3.61 9.20 -4.06
C ILE A 81 -2.94 8.08 -3.24
N GLU A 82 -2.95 6.85 -3.73
CA GLU A 82 -2.31 5.72 -3.06
C GLU A 82 -0.79 5.86 -2.99
N ALA A 83 -0.15 6.30 -4.07
CA ALA A 83 1.28 6.57 -4.07
C ALA A 83 1.65 7.67 -3.05
N PHE A 84 0.86 8.75 -2.99
CA PHE A 84 1.01 9.79 -1.97
C PHE A 84 0.86 9.22 -0.55
N TRP A 85 -0.14 8.36 -0.35
CA TRP A 85 -0.40 7.72 0.93
C TRP A 85 0.76 6.81 1.38
N LEU A 86 1.34 6.03 0.47
CA LEU A 86 2.50 5.19 0.75
C LEU A 86 3.74 6.03 1.11
N VAL A 87 3.96 7.17 0.42
CA VAL A 87 5.03 8.12 0.76
C VAL A 87 4.80 8.75 2.13
N ALA A 88 3.58 9.22 2.41
CA ALA A 88 3.23 9.78 3.72
C ALA A 88 3.41 8.75 4.84
N SER A 89 3.02 7.50 4.58
CA SER A 89 3.24 6.37 5.49
C SER A 89 4.73 6.16 5.73
N LEU A 90 5.57 6.13 4.68
CA LEU A 90 7.02 6.01 4.81
C LEU A 90 7.62 7.11 5.70
N ILE A 91 7.24 8.37 5.48
CA ILE A 91 7.71 9.51 6.27
C ILE A 91 7.30 9.35 7.73
N SER A 92 6.02 9.09 7.98
CA SER A 92 5.48 8.90 9.34
C SER A 92 6.20 7.76 10.08
N THR A 93 6.39 6.64 9.40
CA THR A 93 7.06 5.45 9.93
C THR A 93 8.53 5.73 10.23
N THR A 94 9.22 6.45 9.35
CA THR A 94 10.64 6.80 9.53
C THR A 94 10.86 7.76 10.69
N ILE A 95 10.02 8.78 10.86
CA ILE A 95 10.14 9.74 11.98
C ILE A 95 9.93 9.06 13.34
N ASN A 96 9.14 7.98 13.37
CA ASN A 96 8.81 7.26 14.61
C ASN A 96 9.57 5.92 14.75
N LEU A 97 10.69 5.75 14.06
CA LEU A 97 11.49 4.51 14.05
C LEU A 97 11.84 3.99 15.45
N SER A 98 12.10 4.88 16.41
CA SER A 98 12.46 4.51 17.79
C SER A 98 11.27 4.12 18.67
N ALA A 99 10.04 4.35 18.23
CA ALA A 99 8.84 4.18 19.06
C ALA A 99 8.16 2.81 18.89
N TYR A 100 8.50 2.05 17.85
CA TYR A 100 7.63 0.99 17.35
C TYR A 100 8.29 -0.38 17.15
N GLU A 101 9.42 -0.63 17.83
CA GLU A 101 9.99 -1.98 17.99
C GLU A 101 10.29 -2.66 16.61
N PRO A 102 10.64 -3.96 16.49
CA PRO A 102 11.00 -4.57 15.20
C PRO A 102 9.91 -4.47 14.12
N LEU A 103 8.64 -4.33 14.54
CA LEU A 103 7.47 -4.21 13.66
C LEU A 103 7.61 -3.06 12.64
N ILE A 104 8.24 -1.96 13.04
CA ILE A 104 8.35 -0.79 12.17
C ILE A 104 9.19 -1.05 10.93
N TYR A 105 10.26 -1.83 11.06
CA TYR A 105 11.17 -2.13 9.97
C TYR A 105 10.50 -3.00 8.91
N VAL A 106 9.65 -3.94 9.34
CA VAL A 106 8.87 -4.79 8.43
C VAL A 106 7.84 -3.97 7.68
N SER A 107 7.08 -3.12 8.39
CA SER A 107 6.14 -2.19 7.78
C SER A 107 6.82 -1.27 6.76
N LEU A 108 8.00 -0.74 7.10
CA LEU A 108 8.80 0.13 6.24
C LEU A 108 9.26 -0.61 4.97
N ALA A 109 9.79 -1.82 5.10
CA ALA A 109 10.20 -2.64 3.95
C ALA A 109 9.02 -2.95 3.00
N ILE A 110 7.88 -3.35 3.55
CA ILE A 110 6.67 -3.61 2.76
C ILE A 110 6.23 -2.34 2.02
N THR A 111 6.18 -1.20 2.71
CA THR A 111 5.72 0.06 2.13
C THR A 111 6.65 0.52 0.99
N ILE A 112 7.97 0.33 1.11
CA ILE A 112 8.93 0.59 0.02
C ILE A 112 8.65 -0.30 -1.19
N ILE A 113 8.46 -1.60 -0.98
CA ILE A 113 8.21 -2.55 -2.07
C ILE A 113 6.93 -2.21 -2.82
N LEU A 114 5.85 -1.92 -2.08
CA LEU A 114 4.56 -1.54 -2.65
C LEU A 114 4.67 -0.22 -3.43
N LEU A 115 5.32 0.80 -2.84
CA LEU A 115 5.54 2.07 -3.53
C LEU A 115 6.34 1.90 -4.83
N ALA A 116 7.40 1.10 -4.82
CA ALA A 116 8.20 0.82 -6.00
C ALA A 116 7.37 0.14 -7.10
N LEU A 117 6.53 -0.83 -6.73
CA LEU A 117 5.63 -1.50 -7.67
C LEU A 117 4.62 -0.53 -8.31
N PHE A 118 4.02 0.37 -7.52
CA PHE A 118 3.14 1.39 -8.08
C PHE A 118 3.86 2.39 -8.96
N ALA A 119 5.05 2.86 -8.56
CA ALA A 119 5.85 3.77 -9.38
C ALA A 119 6.20 3.15 -10.74
N LEU A 120 6.62 1.89 -10.76
CA LEU A 120 6.91 1.15 -11.99
C LEU A 120 5.66 0.98 -12.86
N ALA A 121 4.53 0.60 -12.26
CA ALA A 121 3.27 0.44 -12.99
C ALA A 121 2.78 1.77 -13.59
N PHE A 122 2.90 2.86 -12.84
CA PHE A 122 2.55 4.20 -13.30
C PHE A 122 3.43 4.66 -14.46
N LEU A 123 4.76 4.53 -14.33
CA LEU A 123 5.69 4.91 -15.40
C LEU A 123 5.44 4.15 -16.69
N GLN A 124 5.29 2.82 -16.61
CA GLN A 124 5.02 1.99 -17.78
C GLN A 124 3.69 2.32 -18.47
N GLN A 125 2.67 2.62 -17.67
CA GLN A 125 1.36 2.97 -18.19
C GLN A 125 1.37 4.34 -18.87
N GLU A 126 1.99 5.35 -18.27
CA GLU A 126 2.10 6.70 -18.85
C GLU A 126 2.98 6.69 -20.10
N ASP A 127 4.09 5.95 -20.12
CA ASP A 127 4.97 5.86 -21.30
C ASP A 127 4.27 5.26 -22.52
N LYS A 128 3.36 4.31 -22.31
CA LYS A 128 2.55 3.74 -23.40
C LYS A 128 1.49 4.70 -23.95
N ILE A 129 1.01 5.63 -23.12
CA ILE A 129 -0.07 6.57 -23.49
C ILE A 129 0.50 7.87 -24.09
N LYS A 130 1.78 8.19 -23.85
CA LYS A 130 2.43 9.36 -24.47
C LYS A 130 2.34 9.28 -26.00
N PRO A 131 1.89 10.35 -26.67
CA PRO A 131 1.98 10.43 -28.12
C PRO A 131 3.46 10.37 -28.52
N LEU A 132 3.79 9.48 -29.45
CA LEU A 132 5.08 9.50 -30.15
C LEU A 132 5.16 10.83 -30.89
N PHE A 133 5.93 11.78 -30.35
CA PHE A 133 6.34 12.98 -31.09
C PHE A 133 7.44 12.60 -32.07
#